data_AF-A0A7K1FU70-F1
#
_entry.id   AF-A0A7K1FU70-F1
#
_cell.length_a   1.000
_cell.length_b   1.000
_cell.length_c   1.000
_cell.angle_alpha   90.00
_cell.angle_beta   90.00
_cell.angle_gamma   90.00
#
_symmetry.space_group_name_H-M   'P 1'
#
loop_
_entity.id
_entity.type
_entity.pdbx_description
1 polymer ?
#
loop_
_entity_poly.entity_id
_entity_poly.type
_entity_poly.pdbx_seq_one_letter_code
_entity_poly.pdbx_strand_id
1 'polypeptide(L)'
;MINVTLNVYGGKAPNPIKVVIDNINNTNDFYYHSKSSFNQNFDLPDGKYMMTVSGINPSSANAHTDIKVTGEFSVGPLHNDHRDVSSQFYSEIFYFEILTS
;
A
#
# COMPACT_ATOMS: atom_id res chain seq x y z
N MET A 1 3.60 14.19 0.34
CA MET A 1 3.38 13.17 1.40
C MET A 1 2.23 12.27 0.98
N ILE A 2 2.34 10.96 1.21
CA ILE A 2 1.22 10.02 1.03
C ILE A 2 0.91 9.30 2.34
N ASN A 3 -0.31 8.80 2.48
CA ASN A 3 -0.74 7.95 3.57
C ASN A 3 -1.23 6.60 3.03
N VAL A 4 -0.68 5.52 3.60
CA VAL A 4 -1.13 4.15 3.36
C VAL A 4 -1.79 3.63 4.62
N THR A 5 -3.09 3.37 4.54
CA THR A 5 -3.86 2.68 5.57
C THR A 5 -4.13 1.27 5.12
N LEU A 6 -3.82 0.29 5.97
CA LEU A 6 -4.06 -1.11 5.72
C LEU A 6 -4.73 -1.75 6.93
N ASN A 7 -5.87 -2.41 6.71
CA ASN A 7 -6.61 -3.12 7.74
C ASN A 7 -6.64 -4.61 7.45
N VAL A 8 -6.10 -5.42 8.36
CA VAL A 8 -6.16 -6.88 8.29
C VAL A 8 -7.35 -7.37 9.12
N TYR A 9 -8.23 -8.15 8.52
CA TYR A 9 -9.40 -8.73 9.17
C TYR A 9 -9.26 -10.25 9.33
N GLY A 10 -9.98 -10.80 10.30
CA GLY A 10 -9.95 -12.24 10.60
C GLY A 10 -8.69 -12.73 11.31
N GLY A 11 -7.82 -11.83 11.79
CA GLY A 11 -6.65 -12.18 12.60
C GLY A 11 -5.44 -11.29 12.32
N LYS A 12 -4.24 -11.83 12.56
CA LYS A 12 -2.95 -11.23 12.16
C LYS A 12 -2.47 -11.87 10.86
N ALA A 13 -1.77 -11.11 10.04
CA ALA A 13 -1.17 -11.66 8.83
C ALA A 13 -0.14 -12.76 9.21
N PRO A 14 -0.18 -13.96 8.60
CA PRO A 14 0.77 -15.03 8.89
C PRO A 14 2.22 -14.63 8.59
N ASN A 15 2.41 -13.86 7.52
CA ASN A 15 3.67 -13.23 7.14
C ASN A 15 3.55 -11.71 7.19
N PRO A 16 4.66 -10.97 7.41
CA PRO A 16 4.65 -9.53 7.30
C PRO A 16 4.16 -9.12 5.91
N ILE A 17 3.15 -8.25 5.90
CA ILE A 17 2.71 -7.51 4.74
C ILE A 17 3.85 -6.58 4.37
N LYS A 18 4.18 -6.53 3.08
CA LYS A 18 5.26 -5.72 2.53
C LYS A 18 4.66 -4.61 1.68
N VAL A 19 5.10 -3.40 1.92
CA VAL A 19 4.86 -2.23 1.08
C VAL A 19 6.20 -1.83 0.51
N VAL A 20 6.29 -1.80 -0.81
CA VAL A 20 7.45 -1.33 -1.56
C VAL A 20 6.98 -0.16 -2.41
N ILE A 21 7.64 0.98 -2.32
CA ILE A 21 7.35 2.17 -3.12
C ILE A 21 8.60 2.50 -3.92
N ASP A 22 8.57 2.15 -5.21
CA ASP A 22 9.68 2.34 -6.13
C ASP A 22 9.50 3.67 -6.86
N ASN A 23 10.52 4.52 -6.85
CA ASN A 23 10.53 5.70 -7.71
C ASN A 23 10.98 5.26 -9.11
N ILE A 24 10.15 5.49 -10.13
CA ILE A 24 10.44 5.06 -11.50
C ILE A 24 11.60 5.88 -12.10
N ASN A 25 11.84 7.10 -11.59
CA ASN A 25 12.81 8.03 -12.13
C ASN A 25 14.18 7.95 -11.42
N ASN A 26 14.30 7.30 -10.26
CA ASN A 26 15.56 7.18 -9.51
C ASN A 26 15.57 5.93 -8.61
N THR A 27 16.60 5.72 -7.80
CA THR A 27 16.72 4.52 -6.94
C THR A 27 16.23 4.76 -5.50
N ASN A 28 15.41 5.78 -5.26
CA ASN A 28 14.88 6.06 -3.92
C ASN A 28 13.64 5.22 -3.67
N ASP A 29 13.89 4.00 -3.21
CA ASP A 29 12.85 3.04 -2.89
C ASP A 29 12.54 3.06 -1.38
N PHE A 30 11.26 2.97 -1.03
CA PHE A 30 10.82 2.91 0.36
C PHE A 30 10.25 1.53 0.66
N TYR A 31 10.68 0.96 1.79
CA TYR A 31 10.28 -0.36 2.23
C TYR A 31 9.63 -0.27 3.60
N TYR A 32 8.45 -0.85 3.74
CA TYR A 32 7.76 -0.97 5.01
C TYR A 32 7.17 -2.36 5.15
N HIS A 33 7.15 -2.89 6.38
CA HIS A 33 6.52 -4.17 6.64
C HIS A 33 5.83 -4.21 7.99
N SER A 34 4.67 -4.87 8.05
CA SER A 34 3.91 -5.06 9.28
C SER A 34 3.16 -6.39 9.28
N LYS A 35 3.00 -7.00 10.46
CA LYS A 35 2.13 -8.18 10.66
C LYS A 35 0.69 -7.81 11.04
N SER A 36 0.44 -6.53 11.29
CA SER A 36 -0.81 -5.99 11.79
C SER A 36 -1.31 -4.87 10.89
N SER A 37 -2.58 -4.49 11.05
CA SER A 37 -3.11 -3.25 10.49
C SER A 37 -2.23 -2.06 10.84
N PHE A 38 -2.10 -1.10 9.93
CA PHE A 38 -1.29 0.09 10.11
C PHE A 38 -1.86 1.28 9.36
N ASN A 39 -1.40 2.47 9.76
CA ASN A 39 -1.64 3.73 9.09
C ASN A 39 -0.29 4.46 9.09
N GLN A 40 0.33 4.57 7.91
CA GLN A 40 1.71 5.03 7.77
C GLN A 40 1.80 6.15 6.73
N ASN A 41 2.46 7.25 7.12
CA ASN A 41 2.83 8.33 6.21
C ASN A 41 4.19 8.04 5.58
N PHE A 42 4.32 8.39 4.30
CA PHE A 42 5.58 8.36 3.57
C PHE A 42 5.88 9.74 2.98
N ASP A 43 7.04 10.28 3.33
CA ASP A 43 7.56 11.53 2.80
C ASP A 43 8.32 11.24 1.50
N LEU A 44 7.55 11.23 0.41
CA LEU A 44 8.06 11.01 -0.93
C LEU A 44 8.37 12.35 -1.59
N PRO A 45 9.55 12.52 -2.22
CA PRO A 45 9.81 13.67 -3.08
C PRO A 45 8.95 13.63 -4.35
N ASP A 46 9.07 14.66 -5.19
CA ASP A 46 8.43 14.66 -6.49
C ASP A 46 8.94 13.52 -7.38
N GLY A 47 8.01 12.92 -8.13
CA GLY A 47 8.34 11.82 -9.01
C GLY A 47 7.16 10.93 -9.34
N LYS A 48 7.47 9.91 -10.14
CA LYS A 48 6.54 8.85 -10.56
C LYS A 48 6.86 7.60 -9.77
N TYR A 49 5.84 6.94 -9.26
CA TYR A 49 5.98 5.85 -8.33
C TYR A 49 5.15 4.65 -8.73
N MET A 50 5.71 3.47 -8.45
CA MET A 50 4.98 2.20 -8.43
C MET A 50 5.04 1.67 -7.00
N MET A 51 3.88 1.54 -6.36
CA MET A 51 3.77 0.93 -5.06
C MET A 51 3.21 -0.48 -5.17
N THR A 52 3.90 -1.45 -4.59
CA THR A 52 3.45 -2.83 -4.46
C THR A 52 3.13 -3.15 -3.00
N VAL A 53 1.91 -3.62 -2.74
CA VAL A 53 1.47 -4.11 -1.43
C VAL A 53 1.21 -5.60 -1.53
N SER A 54 2.03 -6.41 -0.87
CA SER A 54 1.93 -7.87 -0.93
C SER A 54 1.85 -8.51 0.44
N GLY A 55 1.10 -9.60 0.55
CA GLY A 55 0.89 -10.25 1.83
C GLY A 55 0.11 -11.55 1.74
N ILE A 56 -0.20 -12.07 2.93
CA ILE A 56 -0.99 -13.28 3.11
C ILE A 56 -2.09 -12.95 4.12
N ASN A 57 -3.33 -13.21 3.75
CA ASN A 57 -4.47 -13.10 4.65
C ASN A 57 -4.47 -14.26 5.66
N PRO A 58 -4.95 -14.06 6.89
CA PRO A 58 -5.04 -15.14 7.88
C PRO A 58 -5.97 -16.26 7.40
N SER A 59 -5.78 -17.46 7.93
CA SER A 59 -6.69 -18.58 7.68
C SER A 59 -7.95 -18.46 8.58
N SER A 60 -8.87 -17.55 8.21
CA SER A 60 -10.16 -17.35 8.88
C SER A 60 -11.28 -17.16 7.84
N ALA A 61 -12.52 -17.50 8.21
CA ALA A 61 -13.68 -17.38 7.31
C ALA A 61 -14.00 -15.94 6.88
N ASN A 62 -13.57 -14.95 7.66
CA ASN A 62 -13.74 -13.52 7.38
C ASN A 62 -12.41 -12.82 7.03
N ALA A 63 -11.39 -13.58 6.65
CA ALA A 63 -10.08 -13.03 6.35
C ALA A 63 -10.09 -12.21 5.05
N HIS A 64 -9.72 -10.94 5.18
CA HIS A 64 -9.48 -10.04 4.06
C HIS A 64 -8.54 -8.92 4.52
N THR A 65 -7.98 -8.21 3.55
CA THR A 65 -7.18 -7.02 3.79
C THR A 65 -7.75 -5.87 2.97
N ASP A 66 -8.06 -4.77 3.65
CA ASP A 66 -8.42 -3.50 3.01
C ASP A 66 -7.18 -2.61 2.92
N ILE A 67 -6.91 -2.08 1.73
CA ILE A 67 -5.76 -1.23 1.42
C ILE A 67 -6.29 0.08 0.86
N LYS A 68 -5.94 1.17 1.53
CA LYS A 68 -6.30 2.53 1.11
C LYS A 68 -5.05 3.39 0.98
N VAL A 69 -4.96 4.09 -0.15
CA VAL A 69 -3.85 4.98 -0.48
C VAL A 69 -4.41 6.37 -0.70
N THR A 70 -3.87 7.36 0.04
CA THR A 70 -4.29 8.76 -0.07
C THR A 70 -3.08 9.67 -0.13
N GLY A 71 -3.25 10.85 -0.71
CA GLY A 71 -2.18 11.81 -0.89
C GLY A 71 -2.60 12.87 -1.91
N GLU A 72 -1.77 13.89 -2.03
CA GLU A 72 -1.89 14.86 -3.12
C GLU A 72 -1.13 14.33 -4.32
N PHE A 73 -1.88 13.84 -5.31
CA PHE A 73 -1.33 13.25 -6.52
C PHE A 73 -1.62 14.14 -7.72
N SER A 74 -0.63 14.28 -8.61
CA SER A 74 -0.84 14.92 -9.92
C SER A 74 -1.42 13.93 -10.94
N VAL A 75 -1.08 12.64 -10.82
CA VAL A 75 -1.63 11.54 -11.63
C VAL A 75 -1.84 10.32 -10.75
N GLY A 76 -3.09 9.92 -10.54
CA GLY A 76 -3.47 8.65 -9.89
C GLY A 76 -2.90 8.42 -8.46
N PRO A 77 -3.34 7.37 -7.75
CA PRO A 77 -4.64 6.73 -7.91
C PRO A 77 -5.79 7.75 -7.75
N LEU A 78 -7.01 7.37 -8.13
CA LEU A 78 -8.18 8.20 -7.80
C LEU A 78 -8.19 8.44 -6.28
N HIS A 79 -8.68 9.61 -5.84
CA HIS A 79 -8.65 10.05 -4.44
C HIS A 79 -9.26 9.05 -3.42
N ASN A 80 -10.00 8.04 -3.90
CA ASN A 80 -10.66 6.98 -3.13
C ASN A 80 -10.28 5.56 -3.59
N ASP A 81 -9.13 5.38 -4.23
CA ASP A 81 -8.73 4.05 -4.68
C ASP A 81 -8.42 3.17 -3.47
N HIS A 82 -9.27 2.17 -3.31
CA HIS A 82 -9.18 1.17 -2.26
C HIS A 82 -9.17 -0.22 -2.90
N ARG A 83 -8.55 -1.16 -2.21
CA ARG A 83 -8.55 -2.58 -2.58
C ARG A 83 -8.98 -3.38 -1.37
N ASP A 84 -10.13 -4.04 -1.49
CA ASP A 84 -10.53 -5.08 -0.55
C ASP A 84 -10.17 -6.43 -1.16
N VAL A 85 -9.25 -7.14 -0.50
CA VAL A 85 -8.64 -8.36 -1.02
C VAL A 85 -8.92 -9.53 -0.08
N SER A 86 -9.75 -10.47 -0.52
CA SER A 86 -10.06 -11.70 0.23
C SER A 86 -9.22 -12.91 -0.20
N SER A 87 -8.43 -12.80 -1.27
CA SER A 87 -7.52 -13.88 -1.71
C SER A 87 -6.50 -14.20 -0.61
N GLN A 88 -6.19 -15.49 -0.41
CA GLN A 88 -5.24 -15.90 0.65
C GLN A 88 -3.85 -15.27 0.44
N PHE A 89 -3.39 -15.22 -0.81
CA PHE A 89 -2.15 -14.57 -1.22
C PHE A 89 -2.52 -13.39 -2.12
N TYR A 90 -1.89 -12.23 -1.89
CA TYR A 90 -2.18 -11.04 -2.67
C TYR A 90 -0.94 -10.21 -2.96
N SER A 91 -1.03 -9.46 -4.05
CA SER A 91 -0.05 -8.46 -4.49
C SER A 91 -0.78 -7.39 -5.29
N GLU A 92 -1.05 -6.27 -4.66
CA GLU A 92 -1.74 -5.12 -5.27
C GLU A 92 -0.72 -4.07 -5.71
N ILE A 93 -0.99 -3.44 -6.85
CA ILE A 93 -0.11 -2.42 -7.45
C ILE A 93 -0.88 -1.11 -7.58
N PHE A 94 -0.24 -0.02 -7.16
CA PHE A 94 -0.72 1.34 -7.31
C PHE A 94 0.31 2.16 -8.08
N TYR A 95 -0.14 2.93 -9.07
CA TYR A 95 0.70 3.87 -9.80
C TYR A 95 0.27 5.30 -9.47
N PHE A 96 1.24 6.15 -9.14
CA PHE A 96 0.98 7.55 -8.85
C PHE A 96 2.13 8.49 -9.18
N GLU A 97 1.81 9.76 -9.33
CA GLU A 97 2.76 10.86 -9.52
C GLU A 97 2.53 11.94 -8.46
N ILE A 98 3.63 12.47 -7.91
CA ILE A 98 3.66 13.58 -6.96
C ILE A 98 4.41 14.73 -7.62
N LEU A 99 3.80 15.91 -7.65
CA LEU A 99 4.41 17.17 -8.07
C LEU A 99 4.13 18.22 -6.99
N THR A 100 5.18 18.82 -6.42
CA THR A 100 5.06 20.01 -5.60
C THR A 100 4.89 21.21 -6.52
N SER A 101 3.74 21.86 -6.43
CA SER A 101 3.42 23.11 -7.13
C SER A 101 4.15 24.30 -6.52
#